data_AF-A0A832XKJ8-F1
#
_entry.id   AF-A0A832XKJ8-F1
#
_cell.length_a   1.000
_cell.length_b   1.000
_cell.length_c   1.000
_cell.angle_alpha   90.00
_cell.angle_beta   90.00
_cell.angle_gamma   90.00
#
_symmetry.space_group_name_H-M   'P 1'
#
loop_
_entity.id
_entity.type
_entity.pdbx_description
1 polymer ?
#
loop_
_entity_poly.entity_id
_entity_poly.type
_entity_poly.pdbx_seq_one_letter_code
_entity_poly.pdbx_strand_id
1 'polypeptide(L)'
;MPKKDLASLDIFSIVSELRQLEGSRVSKIYQKGDRIYIRLQGQKLLAITLGGAYLTNYSTSFSKNPSGFSMLLRKHIGNSKLQSIEQHDFDRVLLFHFSGKEQRTLVAEMFRNGNIILLDESRKILMPLRRQKWKGRTLKPHELYKFPPENSNPLKLSEKELQETLSEKKELVKVLATKLNFGGEYAEEICTRAKIDKTTQASSLVKKDITSLHKTIEKVLKEATSPKPHNREGRPYPIKVNNSEKSQFKTFNEAVDKYFSADSEEKSEEELRQSKILKKQKEQVSKLLTDSKTFREQADELSKKGEFEKSGELYEKSKKSKGKIDGLLKSIKKTEKNLGSAKKKAEKKAPVLKEVVKREWYEKFRWFISSDGFLVIGGKDATTNEIIIKKHTEPKDLVFHADVTGAPFCVVKTSGVESKDIPKTTLSETAEFAVSYSKAWQRGLGAADVYWIHPEEVSKSAPSGEHIGKGAFMIRAKKNYFRNTELKIAVGITKTWKVIGGPEKSIEKQSKYFSVIIPGPTKSSEIAKKAKESWIKKASKEDAEKLKNIKLDEIQRFIPTGKGGIHAKSR
;
A
#
# COMPACT_ATOMS: atom_id res chain seq x y z
N MET A 1 -14.49 17.85 12.22
CA MET A 1 -14.60 17.48 10.79
C MET A 1 -15.66 16.40 10.69
N PRO A 2 -16.60 16.49 9.73
CA PRO A 2 -17.53 15.40 9.48
C PRO A 2 -16.72 14.11 9.23
N LYS A 3 -17.12 13.00 9.89
CA LYS A 3 -16.45 11.72 9.68
C LYS A 3 -16.83 11.23 8.28
N LYS A 4 -15.82 11.04 7.43
CA LYS A 4 -15.97 10.36 6.14
C LYS A 4 -16.55 8.96 6.37
N ASP A 5 -17.62 8.62 5.67
CA ASP A 5 -18.28 7.32 5.74
C ASP A 5 -18.80 6.87 4.37
N LEU A 6 -18.95 5.56 4.24
CA LEU A 6 -19.53 4.90 3.08
C LEU A 6 -20.95 4.42 3.44
N ALA A 7 -21.87 4.47 2.49
CA ALA A 7 -23.20 3.88 2.58
C ALA A 7 -23.16 2.39 2.28
N SER A 8 -24.24 1.64 2.55
CA SER A 8 -24.25 0.19 2.32
C SER A 8 -24.03 -0.21 0.87
N LEU A 9 -24.52 0.58 -0.09
CA LEU A 9 -24.27 0.32 -1.52
C LEU A 9 -22.80 0.52 -1.89
N ASP A 10 -22.11 1.48 -1.27
CA ASP A 10 -20.67 1.65 -1.44
C ASP A 10 -19.92 0.43 -0.89
N ILE A 11 -20.33 -0.07 0.27
CA ILE A 11 -19.77 -1.28 0.88
C ILE A 11 -20.02 -2.51 -0.02
N PHE A 12 -21.20 -2.62 -0.60
CA PHE A 12 -21.52 -3.68 -1.56
C PHE A 12 -20.57 -3.66 -2.77
N SER A 13 -20.36 -2.49 -3.36
CA SER A 13 -19.45 -2.33 -4.50
C SER A 13 -17.97 -2.51 -4.13
N ILE A 14 -17.52 -2.08 -2.95
CA ILE A 14 -16.12 -2.27 -2.58
C ILE A 14 -15.82 -3.73 -2.27
N VAL A 15 -16.77 -4.49 -1.72
CA VAL A 15 -16.61 -5.92 -1.47
C VAL A 15 -16.35 -6.68 -2.76
N SER A 16 -17.07 -6.38 -3.86
CA SER A 16 -16.85 -7.06 -5.14
C SER A 16 -15.41 -6.87 -5.64
N GLU A 17 -14.83 -5.69 -5.47
CA GLU A 17 -13.42 -5.44 -5.81
C GLU A 17 -12.45 -6.06 -4.79
N LEU A 18 -12.78 -6.10 -3.49
CA LEU A 18 -11.93 -6.67 -2.45
C LEU A 18 -11.86 -8.21 -2.50
N ARG A 19 -12.85 -8.89 -3.09
CA ARG A 19 -12.84 -10.36 -3.25
C ARG A 19 -11.63 -10.88 -4.02
N GLN A 20 -10.96 -10.05 -4.84
CA GLN A 20 -9.68 -10.40 -5.46
C GLN A 20 -8.57 -10.78 -4.45
N LEU A 21 -8.75 -10.44 -3.17
CA LEU A 21 -7.83 -10.74 -2.08
C LEU A 21 -8.06 -12.12 -1.49
N GLU A 22 -9.20 -12.75 -1.77
CA GLU A 22 -9.51 -14.09 -1.30
C GLU A 22 -8.44 -15.08 -1.76
N GLY A 23 -8.10 -16.00 -0.88
CA GLY A 23 -6.99 -16.93 -1.05
C GLY A 23 -5.61 -16.38 -0.69
N SER A 24 -5.45 -15.07 -0.52
CA SER A 24 -4.18 -14.47 -0.11
C SER A 24 -3.87 -14.76 1.37
N ARG A 25 -2.57 -14.93 1.69
CA ARG A 25 -2.12 -15.13 3.07
C ARG A 25 -1.78 -13.82 3.77
N VAL A 26 -2.17 -13.70 5.04
CA VAL A 26 -1.80 -12.58 5.91
C VAL A 26 -0.31 -12.61 6.20
N SER A 27 0.40 -11.57 5.79
CA SER A 27 1.84 -11.40 6.03
C SER A 27 2.13 -10.55 7.27
N LYS A 28 1.52 -9.36 7.37
CA LYS A 28 1.75 -8.42 8.47
C LYS A 28 0.46 -7.70 8.82
N ILE A 29 0.30 -7.34 10.09
CA ILE A 29 -0.85 -6.60 10.59
C ILE A 29 -0.36 -5.39 11.35
N TYR A 30 -0.96 -4.24 11.09
CA TYR A 30 -0.65 -2.97 11.74
C TYR A 30 -1.94 -2.33 12.23
N GLN A 31 -1.80 -1.44 13.22
CA GLN A 31 -2.90 -0.63 13.71
C GLN A 31 -2.43 0.81 13.87
N LYS A 32 -3.32 1.74 13.55
CA LYS A 32 -3.13 3.17 13.80
C LYS A 32 -4.48 3.78 14.20
N GLY A 33 -4.60 4.19 15.46
CA GLY A 33 -5.90 4.58 16.03
C GLY A 33 -6.92 3.45 15.89
N ASP A 34 -8.07 3.75 15.28
CA ASP A 34 -9.14 2.77 15.00
C ASP A 34 -8.99 2.06 13.64
N ARG A 35 -7.89 2.30 12.93
CA ARG A 35 -7.64 1.72 11.61
C ARG A 35 -6.76 0.49 11.74
N ILE A 36 -7.20 -0.61 11.14
CA ILE A 36 -6.43 -1.85 11.01
C ILE A 36 -5.91 -1.93 9.59
N TYR A 37 -4.65 -2.31 9.45
CA TYR A 37 -4.01 -2.51 8.17
C TYR A 37 -3.49 -3.93 8.06
N ILE A 38 -3.95 -4.68 7.07
CA ILE A 38 -3.56 -6.07 6.84
C ILE A 38 -2.79 -6.13 5.53
N ARG A 39 -1.52 -6.53 5.62
CA ARG A 39 -0.69 -6.83 4.45
C ARG A 39 -0.95 -8.28 4.06
N LEU A 40 -1.50 -8.49 2.88
CA LEU A 40 -1.65 -9.80 2.26
C LEU A 40 -0.47 -10.04 1.29
N GLN A 41 0.01 -11.29 1.19
CA GLN A 41 1.15 -11.65 0.34
C GLN A 41 0.84 -11.35 -1.13
N GLY A 42 1.74 -10.62 -1.80
CA GLY A 42 1.58 -10.25 -3.21
C GLY A 42 0.55 -9.15 -3.48
N GLN A 43 -0.08 -8.58 -2.44
CA GLN A 43 -1.18 -7.63 -2.58
C GLN A 43 -0.85 -6.24 -1.99
N LYS A 44 -1.67 -5.25 -2.38
CA LYS A 44 -1.72 -3.92 -1.73
C LYS A 44 -2.12 -4.05 -0.25
N LEU A 45 -1.97 -2.97 0.51
CA LEU A 45 -2.30 -2.98 1.94
C LEU A 45 -3.82 -2.84 2.09
N LEU A 46 -4.48 -3.80 2.75
CA LEU A 46 -5.90 -3.68 3.08
C LEU A 46 -6.04 -2.78 4.31
N ALA A 47 -6.67 -1.62 4.16
CA ALA A 47 -7.07 -0.76 5.25
C ALA A 47 -8.53 -1.07 5.63
N ILE A 48 -8.78 -1.25 6.92
CA ILE A 48 -10.11 -1.45 7.51
C ILE A 48 -10.31 -0.36 8.55
N THR A 49 -11.37 0.43 8.39
CA THR A 49 -11.69 1.56 9.26
C THR A 49 -13.15 1.51 9.67
N LEU A 50 -13.56 2.35 10.62
CA LEU A 50 -14.97 2.50 10.99
C LEU A 50 -15.84 3.22 9.93
N GLY A 51 -15.26 3.66 8.81
CA GLY A 51 -16.00 4.31 7.72
C GLY A 51 -15.94 3.55 6.40
N GLY A 52 -15.10 2.51 6.27
CA GLY A 52 -14.86 1.80 5.01
C GLY A 52 -13.67 0.85 5.08
N ALA A 53 -13.60 -0.08 4.13
CA ALA A 53 -12.42 -0.90 3.85
C ALA A 53 -11.97 -0.73 2.40
N TYR A 54 -10.67 -0.66 2.15
CA TYR A 54 -10.09 -0.40 0.83
C TYR A 54 -8.62 -0.81 0.77
N LEU A 55 -8.14 -1.14 -0.43
CA LEU A 55 -6.73 -1.33 -0.72
C LEU A 55 -6.05 0.02 -0.89
N THR A 56 -4.99 0.22 -0.13
CA THR A 56 -4.21 1.45 -0.13
C THR A 56 -2.76 1.23 -0.50
N ASN A 57 -2.23 2.18 -1.27
CA ASN A 57 -0.81 2.33 -1.52
C ASN A 57 -0.16 3.36 -0.58
N TYR A 58 -0.93 4.11 0.20
CA TYR A 58 -0.40 5.20 1.02
C TYR A 58 0.55 4.68 2.11
N SER A 59 1.74 5.28 2.20
CA SER A 59 2.74 4.97 3.21
C SER A 59 2.31 5.56 4.55
N THR A 60 1.57 4.77 5.34
CA THR A 60 1.40 5.10 6.75
C THR A 60 2.67 4.69 7.50
N SER A 61 3.30 5.62 8.23
CA SER A 61 4.31 5.24 9.23
C SER A 61 3.60 4.47 10.34
N PHE A 62 3.95 3.19 10.49
CA PHE A 62 3.41 2.36 11.56
C PHE A 62 4.33 2.46 12.78
N SER A 63 3.74 2.56 13.96
CA SER A 63 4.47 2.47 15.22
C SER A 63 5.30 1.18 15.25
N LYS A 64 6.54 1.28 15.75
CA LYS A 64 7.38 0.11 16.03
C LYS A 64 6.79 -0.76 17.14
N ASN A 65 6.03 -0.15 18.06
CA ASN A 65 5.35 -0.82 19.16
C ASN A 65 3.89 -1.09 18.77
N PRO A 66 3.52 -2.36 18.48
CA PRO A 66 2.14 -2.71 18.14
C PRO A 66 1.23 -2.59 19.36
N SER A 67 -0.01 -2.16 19.14
CA SER A 67 -1.06 -2.16 20.16
C SER A 67 -1.44 -3.59 20.58
N GLY A 68 -2.08 -3.73 21.76
CA GLY A 68 -2.57 -5.03 22.23
C GLY A 68 -3.54 -5.71 21.26
N PHE A 69 -4.45 -4.94 20.65
CA PHE A 69 -5.37 -5.48 19.64
C PHE A 69 -4.64 -5.93 18.36
N SER A 70 -3.65 -5.17 17.88
CA SER A 70 -2.81 -5.56 16.74
C SER A 70 -2.02 -6.84 17.03
N MET A 71 -1.45 -6.97 18.24
CA MET A 71 -0.76 -8.19 18.66
C MET A 71 -1.69 -9.40 18.74
N LEU A 72 -2.93 -9.20 19.21
CA LEU A 72 -3.94 -10.26 19.25
C LEU A 72 -4.32 -10.71 17.82
N LEU A 73 -4.55 -9.77 16.90
CA LEU A 73 -4.75 -10.12 15.49
C LEU A 73 -3.57 -10.90 14.92
N ARG A 74 -2.32 -10.47 15.19
CA ARG A 74 -1.12 -11.19 14.73
C ARG A 74 -1.05 -12.62 15.27
N LYS A 75 -1.45 -12.82 16.53
CA LYS A 75 -1.49 -14.15 17.16
C LYS A 75 -2.51 -15.07 16.50
N HIS A 76 -3.72 -14.57 16.20
CA HIS A 76 -4.83 -15.41 15.76
C HIS A 76 -4.97 -15.53 14.24
N ILE A 77 -4.75 -14.45 13.50
CA ILE A 77 -4.93 -14.41 12.03
C ILE A 77 -3.62 -14.18 11.26
N GLY A 78 -2.48 -14.05 11.95
CA GLY A 78 -1.16 -14.02 11.29
C GLY A 78 -0.87 -15.30 10.51
N ASN A 79 -0.33 -15.18 9.30
CA ASN A 79 -0.09 -16.30 8.35
C ASN A 79 -1.32 -17.11 7.92
N SER A 80 -2.52 -16.70 8.35
CA SER A 80 -3.77 -17.32 7.93
C SER A 80 -4.13 -16.94 6.50
N LYS A 81 -4.87 -17.81 5.81
CA LYS A 81 -5.43 -17.55 4.49
C LYS A 81 -6.75 -16.79 4.66
N LEU A 82 -6.91 -15.68 3.95
CA LEU A 82 -8.22 -15.01 3.85
C LEU A 82 -9.11 -15.89 2.95
N GLN A 83 -10.19 -16.44 3.51
CA GLN A 83 -11.11 -17.33 2.81
C GLN A 83 -12.16 -16.55 2.03
N SER A 84 -12.91 -15.69 2.72
CA SER A 84 -13.95 -14.87 2.09
C SER A 84 -14.06 -13.48 2.72
N ILE A 85 -14.58 -12.55 1.92
CA ILE A 85 -14.99 -11.21 2.33
C ILE A 85 -16.47 -11.04 2.01
N GLU A 86 -17.27 -10.78 3.04
CA GLU A 86 -18.73 -10.76 2.95
C GLU A 86 -19.32 -9.51 3.60
N GLN A 87 -20.37 -8.98 3.00
CA GLN A 87 -21.22 -7.96 3.61
C GLN A 87 -22.40 -8.66 4.27
N HIS A 88 -22.66 -8.36 5.54
CA HIS A 88 -23.81 -8.89 6.25
C HIS A 88 -25.08 -8.12 5.86
N ASP A 89 -26.06 -8.82 5.28
CA ASP A 89 -27.43 -8.34 5.00
C ASP A 89 -27.55 -6.92 4.45
N PHE A 90 -26.63 -6.56 3.54
CA PHE A 90 -26.59 -5.23 2.92
C PHE A 90 -26.53 -4.08 3.95
N ASP A 91 -25.99 -4.34 5.14
CA ASP A 91 -25.65 -3.33 6.13
C ASP A 91 -24.17 -2.95 5.99
N ARG A 92 -23.73 -1.93 6.72
CA ARG A 92 -22.34 -1.48 6.80
C ARG A 92 -21.54 -2.35 7.77
N VAL A 93 -21.68 -3.67 7.65
CA VAL A 93 -20.98 -4.67 8.45
C VAL A 93 -20.26 -5.64 7.52
N LEU A 94 -18.93 -5.64 7.57
CA LEU A 94 -18.10 -6.57 6.81
C LEU A 94 -17.57 -7.70 7.67
N LEU A 95 -17.57 -8.91 7.13
CA LEU A 95 -16.93 -10.07 7.69
C LEU A 95 -15.73 -10.46 6.82
N PHE A 96 -14.60 -10.67 7.46
CA PHE A 96 -13.40 -11.24 6.85
C PHE A 96 -13.14 -12.59 7.52
N HIS A 97 -13.30 -13.67 6.76
CA HIS A 97 -13.12 -15.03 7.26
C HIS A 97 -11.68 -15.49 7.01
N PHE A 98 -10.99 -15.93 8.06
CA PHE A 98 -9.61 -16.38 7.99
C PHE A 98 -9.48 -17.83 8.42
N SER A 99 -8.76 -18.61 7.61
CA SER A 99 -8.39 -19.99 7.89
C SER A 99 -6.89 -20.08 8.16
N GLY A 100 -6.56 -20.35 9.41
CA GLY A 100 -5.19 -20.59 9.86
C GLY A 100 -5.09 -21.90 10.63
N LYS A 101 -4.54 -21.83 11.83
CA LYS A 101 -4.61 -22.92 12.80
C LYS A 101 -6.05 -23.18 13.26
N GLU A 102 -6.85 -22.11 13.33
CA GLU A 102 -8.26 -22.11 13.73
C GLU A 102 -9.01 -21.20 12.75
N GLN A 103 -10.34 -21.37 12.68
CA GLN A 103 -11.19 -20.45 11.93
C GLN A 103 -11.47 -19.21 12.77
N ARG A 104 -11.25 -18.04 12.18
CA ARG A 104 -11.40 -16.74 12.85
C ARG A 104 -12.13 -15.78 11.93
N THR A 105 -13.02 -14.98 12.50
CA THR A 105 -13.77 -13.98 11.72
C THR A 105 -13.46 -12.59 12.29
N LEU A 106 -12.99 -11.68 11.44
CA LEU A 106 -12.86 -10.27 11.78
C LEU A 106 -14.10 -9.53 11.27
N VAL A 107 -14.88 -8.98 12.19
CA VAL A 107 -16.07 -8.19 11.89
C VAL A 107 -15.73 -6.71 11.96
N ALA A 108 -16.11 -5.93 10.95
CA ALA A 108 -15.95 -4.49 10.91
C ALA A 108 -17.32 -3.81 10.75
N GLU A 109 -17.78 -3.19 11.82
CA GLU A 109 -18.99 -2.35 11.88
C GLU A 109 -18.63 -0.91 11.47
N MET A 110 -19.00 -0.52 10.25
CA MET A 110 -18.57 0.71 9.58
C MET A 110 -19.61 1.84 9.71
N PHE A 111 -19.89 2.23 10.94
CA PHE A 111 -20.78 3.35 11.26
C PHE A 111 -20.27 4.13 12.48
N ARG A 112 -20.89 5.27 12.79
CA ARG A 112 -20.39 6.26 13.77
C ARG A 112 -19.95 5.67 15.13
N ASN A 113 -20.71 4.70 15.64
CA ASN A 113 -20.47 3.98 16.90
C ASN A 113 -20.07 2.53 16.70
N GLY A 114 -19.66 2.16 15.49
CA GLY A 114 -19.22 0.83 15.14
C GLY A 114 -17.85 0.48 15.72
N ASN A 115 -17.39 -0.71 15.37
CA ASN A 115 -16.30 -1.39 16.06
C ASN A 115 -15.62 -2.40 15.12
N ILE A 116 -14.42 -2.84 15.49
CA ILE A 116 -13.73 -3.94 14.82
C ILE A 116 -13.58 -5.07 15.84
N ILE A 117 -14.16 -6.22 15.58
CA ILE A 117 -14.25 -7.33 16.53
C ILE A 117 -13.62 -8.58 15.93
N LEU A 118 -12.73 -9.24 16.67
CA LEU A 118 -12.27 -10.58 16.31
C LEU A 118 -13.11 -11.63 17.02
N LEU A 119 -13.62 -12.59 16.25
CA LEU A 119 -14.45 -13.69 16.71
C LEU A 119 -13.73 -15.03 16.54
N ASP A 120 -14.11 -16.00 17.39
CA ASP A 120 -13.81 -17.40 17.17
C ASP A 120 -14.79 -18.09 16.21
N GLU A 121 -14.56 -19.38 15.98
CA GLU A 121 -15.40 -20.24 15.14
C GLU A 121 -16.84 -20.40 15.68
N SER A 122 -17.04 -20.24 16.99
CA SER A 122 -18.35 -20.28 17.65
C SER A 122 -19.05 -18.91 17.72
N ARG A 123 -18.49 -17.89 17.04
CA ARG A 123 -18.90 -16.47 17.08
C ARG A 123 -18.77 -15.83 18.47
N LYS A 124 -17.99 -16.40 19.40
CA LYS A 124 -17.65 -15.69 20.64
C LYS A 124 -16.59 -14.64 20.35
N ILE A 125 -16.71 -13.53 21.04
CA ILE A 125 -15.81 -12.38 20.91
C ILE A 125 -14.48 -12.74 21.56
N LEU A 126 -13.42 -12.87 20.78
CA LEU A 126 -12.07 -12.95 21.34
C LEU A 126 -11.65 -11.60 21.91
N MET A 127 -11.85 -10.54 21.11
CA MET A 127 -11.59 -9.17 21.53
C MET A 127 -12.30 -8.18 20.61
N PRO A 128 -13.01 -7.18 21.15
CA PRO A 128 -13.40 -6.00 20.38
C PRO A 128 -12.31 -4.93 20.47
N LEU A 129 -12.15 -4.11 19.43
CA LEU A 129 -11.27 -2.95 19.45
C LEU A 129 -11.67 -1.98 20.57
N ARG A 130 -12.98 -1.84 20.82
CA ARG A 130 -13.54 -1.06 21.93
C ARG A 130 -14.56 -1.88 22.70
N ARG A 131 -14.48 -1.91 24.03
CA ARG A 131 -15.55 -2.48 24.86
C ARG A 131 -16.75 -1.54 24.85
N GLN A 132 -17.93 -2.06 24.54
CA GLN A 132 -19.16 -1.28 24.46
C GLN A 132 -20.34 -2.07 25.04
N LYS A 133 -21.29 -1.35 25.64
CA LYS A 133 -22.51 -1.93 26.20
C LYS A 133 -23.70 -1.03 25.86
N TRP A 134 -24.75 -1.64 25.35
CA TRP A 134 -26.04 -1.03 25.06
C TRP A 134 -27.15 -1.86 25.72
N LYS A 135 -28.38 -1.35 25.67
CA LYS A 135 -29.57 -2.12 26.05
C LYS A 135 -29.71 -3.32 25.10
N GLY A 136 -29.51 -4.54 25.60
CA GLY A 136 -29.66 -5.79 24.84
C GLY A 136 -28.42 -6.30 24.08
N ARG A 137 -27.32 -5.52 24.01
CA ARG A 137 -26.09 -5.89 23.29
C ARG A 137 -24.84 -5.50 24.07
N THR A 138 -23.93 -6.45 24.30
CA THR A 138 -22.64 -6.20 24.97
C THR A 138 -21.51 -6.74 24.11
N LEU A 139 -20.49 -5.90 23.86
CA LEU A 139 -19.26 -6.28 23.19
C LEU A 139 -18.13 -6.34 24.20
N LYS A 140 -17.87 -7.52 24.75
CA LYS A 140 -16.75 -7.83 25.65
C LYS A 140 -16.21 -9.23 25.34
N PRO A 141 -14.95 -9.54 25.68
CA PRO A 141 -14.38 -10.87 25.46
C PRO A 141 -15.22 -12.01 26.05
N HIS A 142 -15.25 -13.14 25.35
CA HIS A 142 -15.93 -14.41 25.65
C HIS A 142 -17.46 -14.41 25.52
N GLU A 143 -18.10 -13.27 25.24
CA GLU A 143 -19.53 -13.21 24.94
C GLU A 143 -19.82 -13.61 23.50
N LEU A 144 -21.01 -14.17 23.26
CA LEU A 144 -21.49 -14.43 21.91
C LEU A 144 -21.75 -13.11 21.17
N TYR A 145 -21.16 -12.95 19.98
CA TYR A 145 -21.38 -11.77 19.16
C TYR A 145 -22.81 -11.73 18.61
N LYS A 146 -23.45 -10.57 18.72
CA LYS A 146 -24.75 -10.26 18.13
C LYS A 146 -24.58 -9.13 17.12
N PHE A 147 -25.12 -9.29 15.92
CA PHE A 147 -25.14 -8.23 14.91
C PHE A 147 -25.97 -7.03 15.39
N PRO A 148 -25.77 -5.84 14.79
CA PRO A 148 -26.71 -4.73 14.90
C PRO A 148 -28.13 -5.17 14.47
N PRO A 149 -29.20 -4.47 14.92
CA PRO A 149 -30.56 -4.78 14.50
C PRO A 149 -30.70 -4.84 12.98
N GLU A 150 -31.33 -5.90 12.48
CA GLU A 150 -31.48 -6.16 11.05
C GLU A 150 -32.59 -5.29 10.43
N ASN A 151 -32.37 -4.94 9.16
CA ASN A 151 -33.32 -4.24 8.29
C ASN A 151 -33.60 -5.15 7.08
N SER A 152 -34.59 -4.78 6.26
CA SER A 152 -34.93 -5.53 5.04
C SER A 152 -33.75 -5.53 4.06
N ASN A 153 -33.35 -6.70 3.58
CA ASN A 153 -32.22 -6.86 2.67
C ASN A 153 -32.66 -6.68 1.20
N PRO A 154 -32.25 -5.59 0.52
CA PRO A 154 -32.68 -5.32 -0.85
C PRO A 154 -32.14 -6.31 -1.89
N LEU A 155 -31.13 -7.12 -1.57
CA LEU A 155 -30.59 -8.14 -2.49
C LEU A 155 -31.51 -9.34 -2.69
N LYS A 156 -32.43 -9.59 -1.75
CA LYS A 156 -33.36 -10.73 -1.75
C LYS A 156 -34.82 -10.31 -1.76
N LEU A 157 -35.08 -9.02 -1.96
CA LEU A 157 -36.38 -8.41 -1.77
C LEU A 157 -37.31 -8.77 -2.93
N SER A 158 -38.43 -9.43 -2.64
CA SER A 158 -39.54 -9.62 -3.59
C SER A 158 -40.44 -8.39 -3.65
N GLU A 159 -41.29 -8.28 -4.68
CA GLU A 159 -42.29 -7.19 -4.77
C GLU A 159 -43.23 -7.15 -3.56
N LYS A 160 -43.59 -8.33 -3.02
CA LYS A 160 -44.46 -8.44 -1.84
C LYS A 160 -43.77 -7.91 -0.58
N GLU A 161 -42.52 -8.31 -0.33
CA GLU A 161 -41.74 -7.83 0.82
C GLU A 161 -41.42 -6.34 0.70
N LEU A 162 -41.23 -5.83 -0.52
CA LEU A 162 -41.10 -4.40 -0.77
C LEU A 162 -42.40 -3.67 -0.39
N GLN A 163 -43.55 -4.18 -0.81
CA GLN A 163 -44.85 -3.60 -0.43
C GLN A 163 -45.05 -3.57 1.09
N GLU A 164 -44.69 -4.66 1.78
CA GLU A 164 -44.75 -4.72 3.26
C GLU A 164 -43.81 -3.68 3.90
N THR A 165 -42.59 -3.54 3.38
CA THR A 165 -41.61 -2.55 3.85
C THR A 165 -42.09 -1.10 3.63
N LEU A 166 -42.85 -0.84 2.58
CA LEU A 166 -43.40 0.48 2.23
C LEU A 166 -44.69 0.83 2.97
N SER A 167 -45.21 -0.05 3.84
CA SER A 167 -46.46 0.18 4.59
C SER A 167 -46.40 1.34 5.62
N GLU A 168 -45.21 1.88 5.91
CA GLU A 168 -45.06 2.98 6.86
C GLU A 168 -45.66 4.30 6.35
N LYS A 169 -46.23 5.10 7.26
CA LYS A 169 -46.68 6.48 6.99
C LYS A 169 -45.51 7.46 7.05
N LYS A 170 -44.51 7.25 6.18
CA LYS A 170 -43.32 8.10 6.04
C LYS A 170 -43.05 8.40 4.56
N GLU A 171 -42.28 9.44 4.30
CA GLU A 171 -41.77 9.75 2.96
C GLU A 171 -40.98 8.55 2.40
N LEU A 172 -41.18 8.26 1.12
CA LEU A 172 -40.54 7.16 0.40
C LEU A 172 -39.02 7.17 0.57
N VAL A 173 -38.40 8.34 0.40
CA VAL A 173 -36.93 8.48 0.53
C VAL A 173 -36.42 8.08 1.92
N LYS A 174 -37.18 8.35 2.99
CA LYS A 174 -36.81 7.97 4.36
C LYS A 174 -36.92 6.47 4.56
N VAL A 175 -37.94 5.83 3.99
CA VAL A 175 -38.10 4.37 4.04
C VAL A 175 -36.97 3.69 3.28
N LEU A 176 -36.69 4.09 2.04
CA LEU A 176 -35.57 3.54 1.25
C LEU A 176 -34.22 3.74 1.94
N ALA A 177 -33.98 4.92 2.52
CA ALA A 177 -32.72 5.22 3.17
C ALA A 177 -32.48 4.40 4.45
N THR A 178 -33.53 4.13 5.24
CA THR A 178 -33.41 3.54 6.58
C THR A 178 -33.82 2.08 6.68
N LYS A 179 -34.82 1.62 5.92
CA LYS A 179 -35.33 0.24 5.95
C LYS A 179 -34.68 -0.66 4.91
N LEU A 180 -34.19 -0.10 3.81
CA LEU A 180 -33.43 -0.82 2.78
C LEU A 180 -31.95 -0.45 2.77
N ASN A 181 -31.48 0.31 3.77
CA ASN A 181 -30.08 0.69 3.97
C ASN A 181 -29.40 1.42 2.80
N PHE A 182 -30.15 2.01 1.86
CA PHE A 182 -29.54 2.75 0.75
C PHE A 182 -28.84 4.05 1.21
N GLY A 183 -29.24 4.62 2.34
CA GLY A 183 -28.82 5.98 2.71
C GLY A 183 -29.48 7.05 1.84
N GLY A 184 -29.37 8.32 2.25
CA GLY A 184 -30.16 9.41 1.66
C GLY A 184 -29.89 9.63 0.17
N GLU A 185 -28.62 9.69 -0.23
CA GLU A 185 -28.24 10.03 -1.61
C GLU A 185 -28.66 8.94 -2.62
N TYR A 186 -28.51 7.67 -2.27
CA TYR A 186 -28.97 6.57 -3.12
C TYR A 186 -30.48 6.42 -3.12
N ALA A 187 -31.14 6.68 -1.98
CA ALA A 187 -32.61 6.71 -1.93
C ALA A 187 -33.18 7.79 -2.86
N GLU A 188 -32.60 8.99 -2.88
CA GLU A 188 -33.00 10.06 -3.80
C GLU A 188 -32.77 9.67 -5.26
N GLU A 189 -31.63 9.04 -5.57
CA GLU A 189 -31.33 8.54 -6.92
C GLU A 189 -32.34 7.47 -7.37
N ILE A 190 -32.71 6.54 -6.48
CA ILE A 190 -33.71 5.50 -6.76
C ILE A 190 -35.07 6.14 -7.05
N CYS A 191 -35.53 7.09 -6.23
CA CYS A 191 -36.78 7.83 -6.48
C CYS A 191 -36.76 8.54 -7.84
N THR A 192 -35.65 9.21 -8.15
CA THR A 192 -35.45 9.94 -9.41
C THR A 192 -35.52 9.00 -10.62
N ARG A 193 -34.83 7.86 -10.56
CA ARG A 193 -34.82 6.84 -11.64
C ARG A 193 -36.19 6.17 -11.80
N ALA A 194 -36.89 5.92 -10.70
CA ALA A 194 -38.24 5.37 -10.69
C ALA A 194 -39.31 6.39 -11.13
N LYS A 195 -38.94 7.68 -11.24
CA LYS A 195 -39.83 8.81 -11.53
C LYS A 195 -40.95 8.98 -10.49
N ILE A 196 -40.63 8.74 -9.22
CA ILE A 196 -41.55 8.90 -8.09
C ILE A 196 -41.04 10.06 -7.23
N ASP A 197 -41.92 10.98 -6.84
CA ASP A 197 -41.52 12.09 -5.98
C ASP A 197 -41.02 11.58 -4.62
N LYS A 198 -39.87 12.10 -4.17
CA LYS A 198 -39.18 11.61 -2.97
C LYS A 198 -39.96 11.84 -1.67
N THR A 199 -40.88 12.81 -1.66
CA THR A 199 -41.74 13.17 -0.53
C THR A 199 -43.07 12.41 -0.52
N THR A 200 -43.36 11.63 -1.58
CA THR A 200 -44.53 10.74 -1.64
C THR A 200 -44.57 9.85 -0.40
N GLN A 201 -45.75 9.68 0.18
CA GLN A 201 -45.92 8.76 1.29
C GLN A 201 -45.76 7.31 0.82
N ALA A 202 -44.88 6.54 1.45
CA ALA A 202 -44.56 5.17 1.02
C ALA A 202 -45.81 4.26 0.98
N SER A 203 -46.69 4.42 1.97
CA SER A 203 -47.94 3.66 2.08
C SER A 203 -49.00 4.02 1.05
N SER A 204 -48.86 5.13 0.32
CA SER A 204 -49.81 5.52 -0.74
C SER A 204 -49.41 5.08 -2.14
N LEU A 205 -48.30 4.34 -2.29
CA LEU A 205 -47.82 3.87 -3.59
C LEU A 205 -48.75 2.79 -4.16
N VAL A 206 -49.11 2.94 -5.43
CA VAL A 206 -49.89 1.93 -6.15
C VAL A 206 -49.00 0.78 -6.62
N LYS A 207 -49.61 -0.39 -6.90
CA LYS A 207 -48.89 -1.60 -7.34
C LYS A 207 -47.91 -1.34 -8.51
N LYS A 208 -48.32 -0.51 -9.48
CA LYS A 208 -47.48 -0.12 -10.62
C LYS A 208 -46.18 0.58 -10.19
N ASP A 209 -46.26 1.47 -9.21
CA ASP A 209 -45.11 2.22 -8.69
C ASP A 209 -44.19 1.30 -7.89
N ILE A 210 -44.75 0.37 -7.12
CA ILE A 210 -43.99 -0.65 -6.38
C ILE A 210 -43.19 -1.54 -7.34
N THR A 211 -43.81 -2.04 -8.41
CA THR A 211 -43.13 -2.83 -9.44
C THR A 211 -42.03 -2.01 -10.16
N SER A 212 -42.29 -0.74 -10.46
CA SER A 212 -41.29 0.16 -11.06
C SER A 212 -40.09 0.39 -10.14
N LEU A 213 -40.37 0.60 -8.85
CA LEU A 213 -39.38 0.82 -7.81
C LEU A 213 -38.52 -0.43 -7.58
N HIS A 214 -39.14 -1.61 -7.52
CA HIS A 214 -38.46 -2.90 -7.39
C HIS A 214 -37.47 -3.13 -8.54
N LYS A 215 -37.92 -2.98 -9.79
CA LYS A 215 -37.05 -3.07 -10.99
C LYS A 215 -35.91 -2.05 -10.96
N THR A 216 -36.17 -0.84 -10.47
CA THR A 216 -35.16 0.22 -10.35
C THR A 216 -34.10 -0.16 -9.32
N ILE A 217 -34.50 -0.71 -8.17
CA ILE A 217 -33.60 -1.23 -7.14
C ILE A 217 -32.71 -2.35 -7.70
N GLU A 218 -33.30 -3.34 -8.38
CA GLU A 218 -32.53 -4.43 -9.00
C GLU A 218 -31.49 -3.90 -10.00
N LYS A 219 -31.88 -2.91 -10.82
CA LYS A 219 -30.97 -2.27 -11.77
C LYS A 219 -29.82 -1.54 -11.08
N VAL A 220 -30.10 -0.79 -10.01
CA VAL A 220 -29.09 -0.08 -9.21
C VAL A 220 -28.12 -1.06 -8.57
N LEU A 221 -28.62 -2.15 -7.97
CA LEU A 221 -27.79 -3.21 -7.38
C LEU A 221 -26.92 -3.89 -8.45
N LYS A 222 -27.47 -4.18 -9.62
CA LYS A 222 -26.72 -4.76 -10.74
C LYS A 222 -25.61 -3.83 -11.22
N GLU A 223 -25.89 -2.53 -11.39
CA GLU A 223 -24.85 -1.54 -11.72
C GLU A 223 -23.74 -1.50 -10.66
N ALA A 224 -24.10 -1.61 -9.37
CA ALA A 224 -23.16 -1.59 -8.27
C ALA A 224 -22.23 -2.83 -8.21
N THR A 225 -22.58 -3.95 -8.86
CA THR A 225 -21.67 -5.12 -8.96
C THR A 225 -20.46 -4.88 -9.86
N SER A 226 -20.58 -3.98 -10.83
CA SER A 226 -19.53 -3.59 -11.78
C SER A 226 -19.34 -2.08 -11.73
N PRO A 227 -18.75 -1.56 -10.63
CA PRO A 227 -18.79 -0.15 -10.31
C PRO A 227 -18.05 0.68 -11.35
N LYS A 228 -18.67 1.79 -11.75
CA LYS A 228 -18.06 2.84 -12.56
C LYS A 228 -17.92 4.06 -11.66
N PRO A 229 -16.71 4.37 -11.16
CA PRO A 229 -16.55 5.38 -10.13
C PRO A 229 -17.00 6.76 -10.64
N HIS A 230 -17.83 7.42 -9.84
CA HIS A 230 -18.25 8.80 -9.98
C HIS A 230 -17.81 9.59 -8.75
N ASN A 231 -17.79 10.91 -8.87
CA ASN A 231 -17.39 11.82 -7.81
C ASN A 231 -18.38 12.99 -7.73
N ARG A 232 -18.79 13.33 -6.51
CA ARG A 232 -19.49 14.57 -6.20
C ARG A 232 -18.82 15.22 -4.99
N GLU A 233 -18.27 16.42 -5.17
CA GLU A 233 -17.62 17.20 -4.11
C GLU A 233 -16.54 16.43 -3.33
N GLY A 234 -15.83 15.51 -4.00
CA GLY A 234 -14.78 14.70 -3.40
C GLY A 234 -15.26 13.39 -2.76
N ARG A 235 -16.57 13.12 -2.67
CA ARG A 235 -17.12 11.83 -2.23
C ARG A 235 -17.22 10.86 -3.43
N PRO A 236 -16.66 9.65 -3.33
CA PRO A 236 -16.76 8.66 -4.39
C PRO A 236 -18.11 7.92 -4.35
N TYR A 237 -18.63 7.58 -5.54
CA TYR A 237 -19.83 6.74 -5.71
C TYR A 237 -19.51 5.64 -6.74
N PRO A 238 -19.98 4.39 -6.56
CA PRO A 238 -19.74 3.30 -7.48
C PRO A 238 -20.64 3.36 -8.73
N ILE A 239 -21.69 4.17 -8.67
CA ILE A 239 -22.64 4.41 -9.77
C ILE A 239 -22.89 5.91 -9.92
N LYS A 240 -23.47 6.31 -11.05
CA LYS A 240 -23.90 7.69 -11.24
C LYS A 240 -25.06 7.99 -10.29
N VAL A 241 -24.87 9.00 -9.45
CA VAL A 241 -25.93 9.63 -8.66
C VAL A 241 -26.10 11.10 -9.09
N ASN A 242 -27.23 11.70 -8.72
CA ASN A 242 -27.55 13.09 -9.03
C ASN A 242 -26.35 14.06 -8.86
N ASN A 243 -26.04 14.81 -9.92
CA ASN A 243 -24.91 15.76 -10.03
C ASN A 243 -23.52 15.17 -9.72
N SER A 244 -23.33 13.84 -9.82
CA SER A 244 -22.01 13.23 -9.80
C SER A 244 -21.42 13.16 -11.21
N GLU A 245 -20.12 13.45 -11.30
CA GLU A 245 -19.35 13.39 -12.54
C GLU A 245 -18.56 12.08 -12.60
N LYS A 246 -18.16 11.65 -13.80
CA LYS A 246 -17.29 10.49 -13.96
C LYS A 246 -15.97 10.75 -13.23
N SER A 247 -15.54 9.79 -12.42
CA SER A 247 -14.27 9.85 -11.74
C SER A 247 -13.11 9.65 -12.71
N GLN A 248 -11.96 10.25 -12.40
CA GLN A 248 -10.68 9.99 -13.08
C GLN A 248 -10.07 8.62 -12.72
N PHE A 249 -10.55 7.98 -11.66
CA PHE A 249 -10.04 6.71 -11.18
C PHE A 249 -10.57 5.53 -11.99
N LYS A 250 -9.75 4.49 -12.17
CA LYS A 250 -10.14 3.30 -12.95
C LYS A 250 -11.05 2.37 -12.16
N THR A 251 -10.84 2.30 -10.85
CA THR A 251 -11.57 1.42 -9.93
C THR A 251 -12.26 2.22 -8.85
N PHE A 252 -13.32 1.66 -8.26
CA PHE A 252 -13.98 2.30 -7.12
C PHE A 252 -13.06 2.32 -5.90
N ASN A 253 -12.26 1.27 -5.70
CA ASN A 253 -11.25 1.21 -4.65
C ASN A 253 -10.26 2.38 -4.72
N GLU A 254 -9.76 2.76 -5.89
CA GLU A 254 -8.85 3.91 -6.02
C GLU A 254 -9.50 5.22 -5.58
N ALA A 255 -10.78 5.40 -5.92
CA ALA A 255 -11.56 6.57 -5.51
C ALA A 255 -11.78 6.59 -3.99
N VAL A 256 -12.11 5.44 -3.39
CA VAL A 256 -12.26 5.26 -1.94
C VAL A 256 -10.93 5.47 -1.22
N ASP A 257 -9.82 4.91 -1.74
CA ASP A 257 -8.49 5.11 -1.18
C ASP A 257 -8.14 6.60 -1.14
N LYS A 258 -8.35 7.33 -2.23
CA LYS A 258 -8.13 8.79 -2.26
C LYS A 258 -9.00 9.52 -1.25
N TYR A 259 -10.28 9.16 -1.15
CA TYR A 259 -11.24 9.78 -0.24
C TYR A 259 -10.81 9.67 1.22
N PHE A 260 -10.43 8.47 1.68
CA PHE A 260 -10.00 8.26 3.06
C PHE A 260 -8.55 8.65 3.34
N SER A 261 -7.70 8.65 2.31
CA SER A 261 -6.27 8.98 2.44
C SER A 261 -6.00 10.49 2.39
N ALA A 262 -6.90 11.29 1.80
CA ALA A 262 -6.80 12.76 1.80
C ALA A 262 -6.79 13.39 3.20
N ASP A 263 -7.35 12.72 4.22
CA ASP A 263 -7.32 13.17 5.62
C ASP A 263 -6.28 12.42 6.46
N SER A 264 -5.54 11.48 5.87
CA SER A 264 -4.62 10.58 6.58
C SER A 264 -3.22 11.13 6.81
N GLU A 265 -2.98 12.39 6.40
CA GLU A 265 -1.85 13.18 6.91
C GLU A 265 -2.10 13.45 8.40
N GLU A 266 -1.73 12.47 9.21
CA GLU A 266 -1.71 12.61 10.66
C GLU A 266 -0.69 13.70 10.98
N LYS A 267 -1.23 14.88 11.31
CA LYS A 267 -0.47 16.03 11.77
C LYS A 267 0.50 15.57 12.84
N SER A 268 1.78 15.87 12.67
CA SER A 268 2.79 15.54 13.68
C SER A 268 2.37 16.04 15.06
N GLU A 269 2.87 15.44 16.16
CA GLU A 269 2.57 15.91 17.52
C GLU A 269 2.85 17.41 17.68
N GLU A 270 3.88 17.90 16.98
CA GLU A 270 4.25 19.30 16.91
C GLU A 270 3.16 20.14 16.19
N GLU A 271 2.65 19.70 15.04
CA GLU A 271 1.52 20.35 14.36
C GLU A 271 0.23 20.32 15.18
N LEU A 272 -0.05 19.20 15.86
CA LEU A 272 -1.22 19.08 16.73
C LEU A 272 -1.13 20.07 17.90
N ARG A 273 0.05 20.20 18.51
CA ARG A 273 0.33 21.17 19.57
C ARG A 273 0.16 22.61 19.06
N GLN A 274 0.77 22.96 17.93
CA GLN A 274 0.68 24.31 17.36
C GLN A 274 -0.76 24.66 16.94
N SER A 275 -1.50 23.71 16.36
CA SER A 275 -2.90 23.95 15.96
C SER A 275 -3.85 24.15 17.15
N LYS A 276 -3.64 23.44 18.27
CA LYS A 276 -4.38 23.68 19.53
C LYS A 276 -4.10 25.07 20.10
N ILE A 277 -2.83 25.50 20.11
CA ILE A 277 -2.43 26.84 20.57
C ILE A 277 -3.08 27.92 19.69
N LEU A 278 -3.00 27.76 18.37
CA LEU A 278 -3.58 28.69 17.40
C LEU A 278 -5.08 28.85 17.57
N LYS A 279 -5.81 27.75 17.81
CA LYS A 279 -7.25 27.77 18.07
C LYS A 279 -7.60 28.59 19.31
N LYS A 280 -6.91 28.33 20.44
CA LYS A 280 -7.12 29.06 21.70
C LYS A 280 -6.83 30.56 21.56
N GLN A 281 -5.78 30.92 20.82
CA GLN A 281 -5.45 32.33 20.55
C GLN A 281 -6.51 33.03 19.69
N LYS A 282 -7.05 32.36 18.66
CA LYS A 282 -8.12 32.92 17.81
C LYS A 282 -9.42 33.13 18.59
N GLU A 283 -9.80 32.18 19.45
CA GLU A 283 -10.95 32.32 20.37
C GLU A 283 -10.77 33.49 21.36
N GLN A 284 -9.55 33.70 21.85
CA GLN A 284 -9.25 34.82 22.74
C GLN A 284 -9.33 36.18 22.02
N VAL A 285 -8.89 36.25 20.76
CA VAL A 285 -9.00 37.46 19.93
C VAL A 285 -10.47 37.79 19.63
N SER A 286 -11.29 36.80 19.26
CA SER A 286 -12.72 37.06 18.99
C SER A 286 -13.45 37.58 20.23
N LYS A 287 -13.11 37.06 21.42
CA LYS A 287 -13.67 37.54 22.68
C LYS A 287 -13.28 39.00 22.95
N LEU A 288 -11.99 39.32 22.87
CA LEU A 288 -11.49 40.69 23.09
C LEU A 288 -12.02 41.71 22.07
N LEU A 289 -12.24 41.29 20.82
CA LEU A 289 -12.86 42.13 19.79
C LEU A 289 -14.31 42.46 20.13
N THR A 290 -15.06 41.46 20.62
CA THR A 290 -16.44 41.65 21.08
C THR A 290 -16.46 42.60 22.27
N ASP A 291 -15.65 42.34 23.30
CA ASP A 291 -15.54 43.19 24.49
C ASP A 291 -15.15 44.64 24.13
N SER A 292 -14.17 44.83 23.23
CA SER A 292 -13.73 46.16 22.78
C SER A 292 -14.82 46.93 22.05
N LYS A 293 -15.64 46.24 21.25
CA LYS A 293 -16.78 46.83 20.55
C LYS A 293 -17.86 47.26 21.54
N THR A 294 -18.22 46.38 22.48
CA THR A 294 -19.21 46.66 23.52
C THR A 294 -18.80 47.83 24.41
N PHE A 295 -17.54 47.87 24.88
CA PHE A 295 -17.05 49.01 25.66
C PHE A 295 -17.11 50.33 24.89
N ARG A 296 -16.87 50.30 23.58
CA ARG A 296 -16.93 51.50 22.75
C ARG A 296 -18.37 51.98 22.58
N GLU A 297 -19.30 51.09 22.27
CA GLU A 297 -20.73 51.40 22.14
C GLU A 297 -21.30 51.96 23.45
N GLN A 298 -20.95 51.36 24.59
CA GLN A 298 -21.35 51.86 25.92
C GLN A 298 -20.72 53.22 26.26
N ALA A 299 -19.46 53.44 25.89
CA ALA A 299 -18.79 54.72 26.09
C ALA A 299 -19.46 55.84 25.30
N ASP A 300 -19.83 55.58 24.04
CA ASP A 300 -20.52 56.52 23.16
C ASP A 300 -21.91 56.87 23.72
N GLU A 301 -22.63 55.89 24.28
CA GLU A 301 -23.93 56.10 24.89
C GLU A 301 -23.84 56.97 26.16
N LEU A 302 -22.89 56.67 27.05
CA LEU A 302 -22.66 57.46 28.27
C LEU A 302 -22.20 58.88 27.97
N SER A 303 -21.39 59.07 26.92
CA SER A 303 -20.97 60.40 26.48
C SER A 303 -22.15 61.25 26.02
N LYS A 304 -23.16 60.65 25.35
CA LYS A 304 -24.38 61.36 24.93
C LYS A 304 -25.27 61.74 26.12
N LYS A 305 -25.20 60.98 27.22
CA LYS A 305 -25.94 61.23 28.47
C LYS A 305 -25.23 62.22 29.41
N GLY A 306 -24.07 62.75 29.02
CA GLY A 306 -23.28 63.69 29.83
C GLY A 306 -22.45 63.04 30.94
N GLU A 307 -22.37 61.71 31.00
CA GLU A 307 -21.57 60.96 31.99
C GLU A 307 -20.12 60.78 31.51
N PHE A 308 -19.40 61.89 31.35
CA PHE A 308 -18.07 61.91 30.71
C PHE A 308 -16.99 61.10 31.44
N GLU A 309 -17.01 61.08 32.78
CA GLU A 309 -16.03 60.34 33.58
C GLU A 309 -16.12 58.82 33.34
N LYS A 310 -17.34 58.26 33.42
CA LYS A 310 -17.60 56.84 33.14
C LYS A 310 -17.38 56.48 31.67
N SER A 311 -17.70 57.40 30.75
CA SER A 311 -17.40 57.24 29.32
C SER A 311 -15.88 57.12 29.09
N GLY A 312 -15.08 57.99 29.72
CA GLY A 312 -13.62 57.97 29.66
C GLY A 312 -13.01 56.65 30.14
N GLU A 313 -13.53 56.08 31.24
CA GLU A 313 -13.08 54.77 31.74
C GLU A 313 -13.31 53.63 30.74
N LEU A 314 -14.47 53.63 30.06
CA LEU A 314 -14.81 52.61 29.07
C LEU A 314 -13.98 52.74 27.79
N TYR A 315 -13.70 53.98 27.37
CA TYR A 315 -12.76 54.24 26.27
C TYR A 315 -11.36 53.70 26.56
N GLU A 316 -10.85 53.92 27.78
CA GLU A 316 -9.57 53.36 28.21
C GLU A 316 -9.60 51.82 28.29
N LYS A 317 -10.69 51.20 28.74
CA LYS A 317 -10.88 49.73 28.70
C LYS A 317 -10.89 49.20 27.26
N SER A 318 -11.52 49.90 26.32
CA SER A 318 -11.52 49.55 24.90
C SER A 318 -10.12 49.67 24.29
N LYS A 319 -9.39 50.75 24.58
CA LYS A 319 -8.00 50.98 24.15
C LYS A 319 -7.05 49.91 24.67
N LYS A 320 -7.15 49.55 25.96
CA LYS A 320 -6.40 48.44 26.57
C LYS A 320 -6.72 47.10 25.91
N SER A 321 -7.98 46.86 25.53
CA SER A 321 -8.38 45.63 24.82
C SER A 321 -7.79 45.57 23.41
N LYS A 322 -7.76 46.68 22.67
CA LYS A 322 -7.06 46.79 21.38
C LYS A 322 -5.56 46.52 21.50
N GLY A 323 -4.89 47.08 22.50
CA GLY A 323 -3.47 46.80 22.75
C GLY A 323 -3.19 45.31 23.03
N LYS A 324 -4.09 44.62 23.75
CA LYS A 324 -4.00 43.17 23.97
C LYS A 324 -4.22 42.37 22.67
N ILE A 325 -5.14 42.81 21.81
CA ILE A 325 -5.40 42.19 20.50
C ILE A 325 -4.13 42.25 19.63
N ASP A 326 -3.47 43.40 19.56
CA ASP A 326 -2.22 43.55 18.77
C ASP A 326 -1.11 42.62 19.25
N GLY A 327 -0.96 42.45 20.57
CA GLY A 327 -0.02 41.48 21.15
C GLY A 327 -0.36 40.03 20.76
N LEU A 328 -1.65 39.67 20.82
CA LEU A 328 -2.13 38.34 20.42
C LEU A 328 -1.97 38.08 18.92
N LEU A 329 -2.23 39.07 18.05
CA LEU A 329 -2.05 38.94 16.60
C LEU A 329 -0.59 38.65 16.23
N LYS A 330 0.38 39.30 16.90
CA LYS A 330 1.81 38.99 16.73
C LYS A 330 2.13 37.55 17.14
N SER A 331 1.54 37.07 18.23
CA SER A 331 1.69 35.70 18.72
C SER A 331 1.06 34.66 17.78
N ILE A 332 -0.10 34.97 17.19
CA ILE A 332 -0.77 34.15 16.17
C ILE A 332 0.13 34.01 14.94
N LYS A 333 0.69 35.13 14.43
CA LYS A 333 1.60 35.10 13.27
C LYS A 333 2.83 34.21 13.50
N LYS A 334 3.39 34.24 14.71
CA LYS A 334 4.50 33.35 15.12
C LYS A 334 4.07 31.88 15.15
N THR A 335 2.89 31.60 15.70
CA THR A 335 2.31 30.25 15.78
C THR A 335 1.99 29.68 14.39
N GLU A 336 1.47 30.51 13.48
CA GLU A 336 1.22 30.13 12.08
C GLU A 336 2.52 29.81 11.33
N LYS A 337 3.59 30.59 11.55
CA LYS A 337 4.92 30.29 11.01
C LYS A 337 5.48 28.96 11.54
N ASN A 338 5.32 28.69 12.84
CA ASN A 338 5.75 27.44 13.46
C ASN A 338 4.92 26.24 12.97
N LEU A 339 3.63 26.42 12.75
CA LEU A 339 2.76 25.40 12.16
C LEU A 339 3.21 25.08 10.72
N GLY A 340 3.55 26.10 9.94
CA GLY A 340 4.08 25.93 8.58
C GLY A 340 5.43 25.20 8.53
N SER A 341 6.34 25.50 9.47
CA SER A 341 7.63 24.81 9.54
C SER A 341 7.49 23.36 10.03
N ALA A 342 6.57 23.09 10.96
CA ALA A 342 6.26 21.74 11.42
C ALA A 342 5.70 20.87 10.27
N LYS A 343 4.76 21.41 9.47
CA LYS A 343 4.25 20.75 8.26
C LYS A 343 5.36 20.39 7.26
N LYS A 344 6.24 21.36 6.92
CA LYS A 344 7.37 21.13 6.02
C LYS A 344 8.35 20.07 6.54
N LYS A 345 8.55 19.99 7.87
CA LYS A 345 9.38 18.94 8.49
C LYS A 345 8.70 17.56 8.44
N ALA A 346 7.38 17.50 8.61
CA ALA A 346 6.60 16.28 8.50
C ALA A 346 6.60 15.75 7.06
N GLU A 347 6.41 16.62 6.06
CA GLU A 347 6.51 16.29 4.62
C GLU A 347 7.87 15.69 4.26
N LYS A 348 8.97 16.24 4.79
CA LYS A 348 10.33 15.72 4.55
C LYS A 348 10.63 14.39 5.26
N LYS A 349 9.93 14.07 6.35
CA LYS A 349 10.06 12.81 7.10
C LYS A 349 9.10 11.73 6.61
N ALA A 350 8.08 12.07 5.82
CA ALA A 350 7.18 11.11 5.22
C ALA A 350 7.99 10.22 4.23
N PRO A 351 7.97 8.89 4.39
CA PRO A 351 8.67 8.01 3.48
C PRO A 351 8.04 8.12 2.09
N VAL A 352 8.81 8.64 1.13
CA VAL A 352 8.47 8.63 -0.29
C VAL A 352 8.19 7.19 -0.71
N LEU A 353 7.00 6.96 -1.26
CA LEU A 353 6.62 5.69 -1.85
C LEU A 353 7.59 5.39 -2.99
N LYS A 354 8.54 4.48 -2.74
CA LYS A 354 9.12 3.72 -3.84
C LYS A 354 8.01 2.81 -4.35
N GLU A 355 7.66 2.96 -5.61
CA GLU A 355 6.88 1.98 -6.36
C GLU A 355 7.43 0.59 -6.01
N VAL A 356 6.57 -0.29 -5.47
CA VAL A 356 6.96 -1.68 -5.25
C VAL A 356 7.01 -2.31 -6.63
N VAL A 357 8.14 -2.12 -7.31
CA VAL A 357 8.47 -2.84 -8.53
C VAL A 357 8.23 -4.30 -8.22
N LYS A 358 7.33 -4.93 -8.97
CA LYS A 358 7.04 -6.37 -8.88
C LYS A 358 8.37 -7.09 -9.08
N ARG A 359 8.98 -7.55 -7.99
CA ARG A 359 10.27 -8.22 -8.04
C ARG A 359 10.01 -9.67 -8.42
N GLU A 360 10.64 -10.10 -9.50
CA GLU A 360 10.61 -11.49 -9.89
C GLU A 360 11.27 -12.36 -8.82
N TRP A 361 10.83 -13.62 -8.69
CA TRP A 361 11.29 -14.54 -7.64
C TRP A 361 12.81 -14.74 -7.65
N TYR A 362 13.44 -14.60 -8.83
CA TYR A 362 14.87 -14.75 -9.03
C TYR A 362 15.68 -13.52 -8.61
N GLU A 363 15.07 -12.35 -8.42
CA GLU A 363 15.79 -11.11 -8.04
C GLU A 363 16.40 -11.16 -6.63
N LYS A 364 16.00 -12.14 -5.82
CA LYS A 364 16.64 -12.45 -4.54
C LYS A 364 18.04 -13.08 -4.72
N PHE A 365 18.34 -13.66 -5.88
CA PHE A 365 19.66 -14.20 -6.27
C PHE A 365 20.47 -13.19 -7.07
N ARG A 366 21.71 -13.53 -7.44
CA ARG A 366 22.37 -12.90 -8.59
C ARG A 366 21.68 -13.44 -9.84
N TRP A 367 21.46 -12.62 -10.85
CA TRP A 367 20.76 -13.08 -12.05
C TRP A 367 21.12 -12.22 -13.25
N PHE A 368 20.95 -12.80 -14.43
CA PHE A 368 20.87 -12.08 -15.70
C PHE A 368 20.02 -12.91 -16.69
N ILE A 369 19.60 -12.29 -17.78
CA ILE A 369 19.03 -12.98 -18.93
C ILE A 369 20.12 -13.02 -20.00
N SER A 370 20.49 -14.19 -20.51
CA SER A 370 21.52 -14.31 -21.54
C SER A 370 21.13 -13.55 -22.80
N SER A 371 22.11 -13.30 -23.69
CA SER A 371 21.83 -12.72 -25.01
C SER A 371 20.81 -13.54 -25.81
N ASP A 372 20.68 -14.84 -25.52
CA ASP A 372 19.76 -15.76 -26.20
C ASP A 372 18.43 -15.93 -25.45
N GLY A 373 18.20 -15.19 -24.36
CA GLY A 373 16.93 -15.17 -23.64
C GLY A 373 16.81 -16.17 -22.48
N PHE A 374 17.86 -16.90 -22.13
CA PHE A 374 17.84 -17.84 -21.02
C PHE A 374 18.03 -17.13 -19.68
N LEU A 375 17.21 -17.48 -18.68
CA LEU A 375 17.41 -17.00 -17.32
C LEU A 375 18.59 -17.74 -16.67
N VAL A 376 19.53 -16.97 -16.13
CA VAL A 376 20.64 -17.50 -15.34
C VAL A 376 20.54 -16.94 -13.93
N ILE A 377 20.61 -17.80 -12.92
CA ILE A 377 20.61 -17.43 -11.50
C ILE A 377 21.88 -17.91 -10.82
N GLY A 378 22.42 -17.14 -9.88
CA GLY A 378 23.62 -17.51 -9.11
C GLY A 378 23.52 -17.09 -7.64
N GLY A 379 24.10 -17.86 -6.73
CA GLY A 379 24.03 -17.54 -5.32
C GLY A 379 24.82 -16.27 -4.96
N LYS A 380 24.37 -15.59 -3.91
CA LYS A 380 25.06 -14.42 -3.33
C LYS A 380 26.02 -14.83 -2.21
N ASP A 381 25.73 -15.96 -1.58
CA ASP A 381 26.42 -16.53 -0.43
C ASP A 381 26.19 -18.05 -0.37
N ALA A 382 26.83 -18.72 0.60
CA ALA A 382 26.68 -20.16 0.82
C ALA A 382 25.22 -20.61 1.01
N THR A 383 24.40 -19.81 1.70
CA THR A 383 23.00 -20.17 1.97
C THR A 383 22.15 -20.14 0.70
N THR A 384 22.34 -19.10 -0.12
CA THR A 384 21.63 -18.94 -1.39
C THR A 384 22.10 -19.92 -2.45
N ASN A 385 23.39 -20.28 -2.48
CA ASN A 385 23.89 -21.40 -3.29
C ASN A 385 23.13 -22.70 -2.95
N GLU A 386 22.95 -23.01 -1.67
CA GLU A 386 22.19 -24.19 -1.25
C GLU A 386 20.73 -24.17 -1.68
N ILE A 387 20.09 -23.00 -1.59
CA ILE A 387 18.69 -22.85 -2.01
C ILE A 387 18.57 -23.06 -3.52
N ILE A 388 19.49 -22.52 -4.32
CA ILE A 388 19.46 -22.67 -5.78
C ILE A 388 19.56 -24.15 -6.16
N ILE A 389 20.59 -24.84 -5.67
CA ILE A 389 20.85 -26.25 -6.01
C ILE A 389 19.77 -27.20 -5.49
N LYS A 390 19.13 -26.90 -4.34
CA LYS A 390 18.10 -27.80 -3.77
C LYS A 390 16.68 -27.53 -4.23
N LYS A 391 16.34 -26.28 -4.59
CA LYS A 391 14.95 -25.86 -4.78
C LYS A 391 14.66 -25.22 -6.14
N HIS A 392 15.69 -24.89 -6.93
CA HIS A 392 15.51 -24.12 -8.17
C HIS A 392 16.24 -24.72 -9.38
N THR A 393 16.83 -25.90 -9.25
CA THR A 393 17.34 -26.74 -10.34
C THR A 393 16.30 -27.76 -10.78
N GLU A 394 16.24 -28.01 -12.08
CA GLU A 394 15.50 -29.09 -12.73
C GLU A 394 16.48 -30.02 -13.46
N PRO A 395 16.15 -31.29 -13.74
CA PRO A 395 17.10 -32.27 -14.28
C PRO A 395 17.86 -31.82 -15.55
N LYS A 396 17.19 -31.06 -16.43
CA LYS A 396 17.78 -30.54 -17.67
C LYS A 396 18.49 -29.20 -17.54
N ASP A 397 18.50 -28.59 -16.36
CA ASP A 397 19.26 -27.35 -16.15
C ASP A 397 20.77 -27.64 -16.20
N LEU A 398 21.58 -26.60 -16.37
CA LEU A 398 23.03 -26.70 -16.28
C LEU A 398 23.56 -25.91 -15.09
N VAL A 399 24.44 -26.55 -14.30
CA VAL A 399 25.07 -25.94 -13.14
C VAL A 399 26.52 -25.57 -13.46
N PHE A 400 26.86 -24.31 -13.27
CA PHE A 400 28.19 -23.73 -13.49
C PHE A 400 28.84 -23.34 -12.16
N HIS A 401 30.15 -23.53 -12.06
CA HIS A 401 30.95 -23.06 -10.95
C HIS A 401 32.38 -22.77 -11.43
N ALA A 402 32.96 -21.66 -11.00
CA ALA A 402 34.36 -21.35 -11.34
C ALA A 402 35.31 -22.23 -10.52
N ASP A 403 36.43 -22.68 -11.08
CA ASP A 403 37.41 -23.53 -10.40
C ASP A 403 38.30 -22.70 -9.45
N VAL A 404 37.65 -21.87 -8.64
CA VAL A 404 38.23 -20.94 -7.67
C VAL A 404 37.30 -20.81 -6.47
N THR A 405 37.88 -20.58 -5.30
CA THR A 405 37.10 -20.47 -4.06
C THR A 405 36.13 -19.29 -4.08
N GLY A 406 34.96 -19.47 -3.45
CA GLY A 406 33.97 -18.42 -3.29
C GLY A 406 33.25 -18.00 -4.58
N ALA A 407 33.33 -18.82 -5.64
CA ALA A 407 32.48 -18.67 -6.80
C ALA A 407 31.02 -19.00 -6.47
N PRO A 408 30.05 -18.34 -7.13
CA PRO A 408 28.66 -18.74 -7.05
C PRO A 408 28.42 -20.07 -7.78
N PHE A 409 27.46 -20.85 -7.30
CA PHE A 409 26.81 -21.86 -8.14
C PHE A 409 25.79 -21.15 -9.02
N CYS A 410 26.04 -21.13 -10.32
CA CYS A 410 25.17 -20.54 -11.33
C CYS A 410 24.36 -21.62 -12.01
N VAL A 411 23.08 -21.36 -12.29
CA VAL A 411 22.17 -22.30 -12.94
C VAL A 411 21.56 -21.63 -14.15
N VAL A 412 21.73 -22.24 -15.32
CA VAL A 412 21.02 -21.88 -16.55
C VAL A 412 19.67 -22.59 -16.52
N LYS A 413 18.58 -21.83 -16.50
CA LYS A 413 17.21 -22.35 -16.56
C LYS A 413 16.88 -22.69 -18.00
N THR A 414 16.89 -23.97 -18.35
CA THR A 414 16.77 -24.43 -19.75
C THR A 414 15.34 -24.55 -20.23
N SER A 415 14.36 -24.56 -19.31
CA SER A 415 12.93 -24.70 -19.62
C SER A 415 12.62 -25.90 -20.53
N GLY A 416 13.38 -27.00 -20.36
CA GLY A 416 13.19 -28.25 -21.09
C GLY A 416 14.09 -28.45 -22.32
N VAL A 417 14.84 -27.42 -22.74
CA VAL A 417 15.81 -27.49 -23.85
C VAL A 417 16.99 -28.41 -23.49
N GLU A 418 17.40 -29.27 -24.42
CA GLU A 418 18.54 -30.18 -24.23
C GLU A 418 19.87 -29.43 -24.17
N SER A 419 20.82 -29.94 -23.38
CA SER A 419 22.11 -29.25 -23.13
C SER A 419 22.91 -28.95 -24.39
N LYS A 420 22.85 -29.85 -25.39
CA LYS A 420 23.50 -29.69 -26.71
C LYS A 420 22.92 -28.56 -27.55
N ASP A 421 21.66 -28.19 -27.30
CA ASP A 421 20.90 -27.20 -28.07
C ASP A 421 20.94 -25.82 -27.40
N ILE A 422 21.56 -25.70 -26.23
CA ILE A 422 21.78 -24.41 -25.57
C ILE A 422 22.89 -23.67 -26.34
N PRO A 423 22.64 -22.42 -26.78
CA PRO A 423 23.63 -21.65 -27.52
C PRO A 423 24.94 -21.49 -26.73
N LYS A 424 26.08 -21.69 -27.40
CA LYS A 424 27.41 -21.51 -26.81
C LYS A 424 27.59 -20.12 -26.19
N THR A 425 26.95 -19.11 -26.76
CA THR A 425 26.88 -17.75 -26.21
C THR A 425 26.32 -17.71 -24.79
N THR A 426 25.19 -18.38 -24.53
CA THR A 426 24.62 -18.49 -23.17
C THR A 426 25.57 -19.22 -22.21
N LEU A 427 26.24 -20.28 -22.67
CA LEU A 427 27.20 -21.01 -21.84
C LEU A 427 28.44 -20.16 -21.49
N SER A 428 29.01 -19.46 -22.48
CA SER A 428 30.14 -18.54 -22.28
C SER A 428 29.78 -17.37 -21.37
N GLU A 429 28.62 -16.76 -21.57
CA GLU A 429 28.11 -15.69 -20.70
C GLU A 429 27.93 -16.18 -19.25
N THR A 430 27.41 -17.40 -19.07
CA THR A 430 27.27 -17.99 -17.74
C THR A 430 28.63 -18.23 -17.08
N ALA A 431 29.63 -18.65 -17.85
CA ALA A 431 31.00 -18.81 -17.37
C ALA A 431 31.62 -17.48 -16.93
N GLU A 432 31.53 -16.43 -17.76
CA GLU A 432 31.97 -15.07 -17.43
C GLU A 432 31.33 -14.56 -16.13
N PHE A 433 30.03 -14.81 -15.98
CA PHE A 433 29.29 -14.45 -14.78
C PHE A 433 29.81 -15.20 -13.55
N ALA A 434 29.97 -16.53 -13.63
CA ALA A 434 30.44 -17.34 -12.50
C ALA A 434 31.83 -16.92 -12.02
N VAL A 435 32.77 -16.70 -12.95
CA VAL A 435 34.13 -16.31 -12.59
C VAL A 435 34.20 -14.89 -12.01
N SER A 436 33.43 -13.96 -12.57
CA SER A 436 33.48 -12.55 -12.18
C SER A 436 32.92 -12.27 -10.78
N TYR A 437 32.03 -13.12 -10.27
CA TYR A 437 31.49 -13.00 -8.90
C TYR A 437 32.21 -13.89 -7.88
N SER A 438 33.38 -14.42 -8.22
CA SER A 438 34.21 -15.26 -7.34
C SER A 438 35.28 -14.46 -6.58
N LYS A 439 36.08 -15.15 -5.74
CA LYS A 439 37.27 -14.51 -5.13
C LYS A 439 38.38 -14.19 -6.13
N ALA A 440 38.36 -14.73 -7.36
CA ALA A 440 39.30 -14.35 -8.40
C ALA A 440 39.22 -12.84 -8.69
N TRP A 441 38.02 -12.26 -8.64
CA TRP A 441 37.80 -10.82 -8.79
C TRP A 441 38.46 -10.03 -7.66
N GLN A 442 38.26 -10.44 -6.42
CA GLN A 442 38.83 -9.78 -5.24
C GLN A 442 40.36 -9.84 -5.24
N ARG A 443 40.93 -10.89 -5.82
CA ARG A 443 42.38 -11.07 -6.00
C ARG A 443 42.94 -10.32 -7.21
N GLY A 444 42.10 -9.70 -8.03
CA GLY A 444 42.54 -8.96 -9.22
C GLY A 444 43.02 -9.86 -10.37
N LEU A 445 42.58 -11.12 -10.43
CA LEU A 445 42.93 -12.01 -11.54
C LEU A 445 42.23 -11.57 -12.83
N GLY A 446 42.90 -11.71 -13.97
CA GLY A 446 42.33 -11.38 -15.28
C GLY A 446 41.40 -12.46 -15.84
N ALA A 447 41.67 -13.73 -15.51
CA ALA A 447 40.89 -14.89 -15.96
C ALA A 447 40.93 -16.04 -14.94
N ALA A 448 39.98 -16.97 -15.02
CA ALA A 448 40.07 -18.28 -14.38
C ALA A 448 39.24 -19.33 -15.12
N ASP A 449 39.45 -20.60 -14.79
CA ASP A 449 38.70 -21.70 -15.38
C ASP A 449 37.30 -21.82 -14.75
N VAL A 450 36.34 -22.21 -15.57
CA VAL A 450 34.96 -22.50 -15.15
C VAL A 450 34.59 -23.86 -15.68
N TYR A 451 33.75 -24.60 -14.95
CA TYR A 451 33.16 -25.82 -15.48
C TYR A 451 31.64 -25.80 -15.31
N TRP A 452 30.99 -26.64 -16.10
CA TRP A 452 29.58 -26.97 -15.92
C TRP A 452 29.35 -28.48 -15.85
N ILE A 453 28.26 -28.83 -15.17
CA ILE A 453 27.79 -30.18 -14.86
C ILE A 453 26.26 -30.21 -14.82
N HIS A 454 25.68 -31.40 -14.83
CA HIS A 454 24.25 -31.60 -14.61
C HIS A 454 23.92 -31.57 -13.10
N PRO A 455 22.71 -31.14 -12.70
CA PRO A 455 22.31 -31.03 -11.29
C PRO A 455 22.44 -32.34 -10.49
N GLU A 456 22.20 -33.49 -11.13
CA GLU A 456 22.33 -34.82 -10.53
C GLU A 456 23.78 -35.19 -10.15
N GLU A 457 24.76 -34.52 -10.76
CA GLU A 457 26.19 -34.74 -10.54
C GLU A 457 26.72 -33.94 -9.32
N VAL A 458 25.86 -33.12 -8.71
CA VAL A 458 26.16 -32.29 -7.53
C VAL A 458 25.70 -33.00 -6.26
N SER A 459 26.64 -33.46 -5.43
CA SER A 459 26.37 -34.17 -4.18
C SER A 459 26.74 -33.35 -2.93
N LYS A 460 26.02 -33.58 -1.83
CA LYS A 460 26.36 -33.05 -0.50
C LYS A 460 27.03 -34.09 0.42
N SER A 461 27.29 -35.29 -0.07
CA SER A 461 27.88 -36.36 0.73
C SER A 461 29.39 -36.40 0.51
N ALA A 462 30.13 -36.25 1.62
CA ALA A 462 31.59 -36.39 1.65
C ALA A 462 31.99 -37.85 1.45
N PRO A 463 33.22 -38.12 0.96
CA PRO A 463 33.84 -39.43 1.14
C PRO A 463 33.88 -39.81 2.63
N SER A 464 33.84 -41.12 2.93
CA SER A 464 33.84 -41.61 4.32
C SER A 464 34.99 -41.01 5.13
N GLY A 465 34.66 -40.27 6.19
CA GLY A 465 35.63 -39.67 7.12
C GLY A 465 35.84 -38.15 6.98
N GLU A 466 35.31 -37.50 5.94
CA GLU A 466 35.48 -36.06 5.72
C GLU A 466 34.21 -35.23 5.99
N HIS A 467 34.36 -33.96 6.36
CA HIS A 467 33.24 -33.04 6.59
C HIS A 467 33.19 -31.97 5.50
N ILE A 468 32.03 -31.83 4.83
CA ILE A 468 31.80 -30.76 3.84
C ILE A 468 31.25 -29.52 4.56
N GLY A 469 31.97 -28.40 4.43
CA GLY A 469 31.52 -27.11 4.95
C GLY A 469 30.21 -26.61 4.33
N LYS A 470 29.48 -25.77 5.06
CA LYS A 470 28.20 -25.19 4.61
C LYS A 470 28.35 -24.46 3.26
N GLY A 471 27.52 -24.81 2.28
CA GLY A 471 27.55 -24.26 0.91
C GLY A 471 28.58 -24.87 -0.05
N ALA A 472 29.39 -25.85 0.40
CA ALA A 472 30.26 -26.64 -0.49
C ALA A 472 29.50 -27.88 -1.01
N PHE A 473 29.89 -28.34 -2.20
CA PHE A 473 29.32 -29.50 -2.87
C PHE A 473 30.43 -30.33 -3.50
N MET A 474 30.24 -31.65 -3.49
CA MET A 474 31.10 -32.61 -4.17
C MET A 474 30.59 -32.86 -5.58
N ILE A 475 31.50 -32.89 -6.54
CA ILE A 475 31.19 -33.16 -7.94
C ILE A 475 31.76 -34.53 -8.26
N ARG A 476 30.89 -35.47 -8.65
CA ARG A 476 31.27 -36.87 -8.88
C ARG A 476 31.44 -37.23 -10.37
N ALA A 477 31.20 -36.28 -11.27
CA ALA A 477 31.17 -36.51 -12.71
C ALA A 477 32.25 -35.75 -13.49
N LYS A 478 32.31 -36.03 -14.80
CA LYS A 478 33.21 -35.38 -15.75
C LYS A 478 32.80 -33.91 -15.94
N LYS A 479 33.66 -33.00 -15.49
CA LYS A 479 33.49 -31.55 -15.63
C LYS A 479 33.71 -31.10 -17.08
N ASN A 480 32.81 -30.29 -17.60
CA ASN A 480 32.96 -29.64 -18.91
C ASN A 480 33.54 -28.24 -18.74
N TYR A 481 34.76 -28.00 -19.22
CA TYR A 481 35.53 -26.80 -18.90
C TYR A 481 35.44 -25.68 -19.95
N PHE A 482 35.30 -24.45 -19.46
CA PHE A 482 35.65 -23.20 -20.12
C PHE A 482 36.99 -22.72 -19.53
N ARG A 483 38.06 -22.84 -20.31
CA ARG A 483 39.41 -22.47 -19.88
C ARG A 483 39.65 -20.98 -20.07
N ASN A 484 40.42 -20.39 -19.16
CA ASN A 484 40.87 -19.00 -19.23
C ASN A 484 39.72 -18.01 -19.47
N THR A 485 38.62 -18.14 -18.73
CA THR A 485 37.45 -17.27 -18.85
C THR A 485 37.76 -15.91 -18.22
N GLU A 486 37.65 -14.84 -19.00
CA GLU A 486 37.93 -13.48 -18.55
C GLU A 486 36.98 -13.02 -17.43
N LEU A 487 37.51 -12.29 -16.46
CA LEU A 487 36.71 -11.62 -15.43
C LEU A 487 36.21 -10.28 -15.96
N LYS A 488 34.95 -10.25 -16.38
CA LYS A 488 34.31 -9.06 -16.93
C LYS A 488 32.80 -9.13 -16.74
N ILE A 489 32.23 -8.00 -16.36
CA ILE A 489 30.78 -7.82 -16.29
C ILE A 489 30.41 -6.46 -16.85
N ALA A 490 29.14 -6.24 -17.11
CA ALA A 490 28.57 -4.93 -17.37
C ALA A 490 27.41 -4.66 -16.42
N VAL A 491 27.17 -3.39 -16.16
CA VAL A 491 25.96 -2.88 -15.53
C VAL A 491 25.33 -1.89 -16.49
N GLY A 492 24.02 -1.93 -16.62
CA GLY A 492 23.32 -1.08 -17.56
C GLY A 492 21.88 -0.82 -17.16
N ILE A 493 21.23 0.00 -17.97
CA ILE A 493 19.83 0.36 -17.79
C ILE A 493 19.03 0.01 -19.03
N THR A 494 17.94 -0.71 -18.83
CA THR A 494 17.00 -1.08 -19.90
C THR A 494 16.19 0.13 -20.40
N LYS A 495 15.50 -0.04 -21.54
CA LYS A 495 14.55 0.97 -22.07
C LYS A 495 13.41 1.30 -21.09
N THR A 496 13.09 0.39 -20.17
CA THR A 496 12.07 0.56 -19.12
C THR A 496 12.67 1.07 -17.80
N TRP A 497 13.87 1.65 -17.80
CA TRP A 497 14.52 2.25 -16.64
C TRP A 497 14.89 1.26 -15.51
N LYS A 498 14.90 -0.05 -15.79
CA LYS A 498 15.34 -1.09 -14.85
C LYS A 498 16.86 -1.26 -14.94
N VAL A 499 17.53 -1.22 -13.79
CA VAL A 499 18.96 -1.52 -13.68
C VAL A 499 19.19 -3.03 -13.72
N ILE A 500 20.08 -3.44 -14.63
CA ILE A 500 20.48 -4.84 -14.85
C ILE A 500 22.01 -4.94 -14.83
N GLY A 501 22.54 -6.13 -14.56
CA GLY A 501 23.97 -6.38 -14.67
C GLY A 501 24.28 -7.86 -14.78
N GLY A 502 25.40 -8.18 -15.41
CA GLY A 502 25.71 -9.51 -15.92
C GLY A 502 26.86 -9.47 -16.92
N PRO A 503 26.99 -10.49 -17.78
CA PRO A 503 28.01 -10.53 -18.84
C PRO A 503 27.87 -9.37 -19.84
N GLU A 504 28.98 -8.94 -20.44
CA GLU A 504 29.03 -7.73 -21.29
C GLU A 504 27.98 -7.77 -22.42
N LYS A 505 28.00 -8.83 -23.23
CA LYS A 505 27.13 -8.98 -24.41
C LYS A 505 25.64 -9.00 -24.05
N SER A 506 25.28 -9.76 -23.01
CA SER A 506 23.91 -9.83 -22.49
C SER A 506 23.37 -8.46 -22.09
N ILE A 507 24.17 -7.68 -21.35
CA ILE A 507 23.75 -6.37 -20.85
C ILE A 507 23.74 -5.33 -21.95
N GLU A 508 24.71 -5.35 -22.86
CA GLU A 508 24.73 -4.50 -24.05
C GLU A 508 23.45 -4.68 -24.88
N LYS A 509 23.05 -5.93 -25.16
CA LYS A 509 21.83 -6.22 -25.94
C LYS A 509 20.54 -5.71 -25.29
N GLN A 510 20.51 -5.61 -23.97
CA GLN A 510 19.31 -5.27 -23.19
C GLN A 510 19.28 -3.82 -22.68
N SER A 511 20.39 -3.09 -22.80
CA SER A 511 20.55 -1.76 -22.19
C SER A 511 20.52 -0.64 -23.22
N LYS A 512 19.96 0.50 -22.79
CA LYS A 512 20.08 1.78 -23.49
C LYS A 512 21.42 2.45 -23.20
N TYR A 513 21.90 2.34 -21.96
CA TYR A 513 23.22 2.82 -21.52
C TYR A 513 23.86 1.75 -20.65
N PHE A 514 25.16 1.52 -20.80
CA PHE A 514 25.86 0.52 -19.99
C PHE A 514 27.32 0.88 -19.72
N SER A 515 27.92 0.21 -18.76
CA SER A 515 29.35 0.33 -18.50
C SER A 515 29.92 -1.03 -18.20
N VAL A 516 31.03 -1.32 -18.86
CA VAL A 516 31.78 -2.56 -18.69
C VAL A 516 32.74 -2.37 -17.54
N ILE A 517 32.81 -3.37 -16.67
CA ILE A 517 33.59 -3.36 -15.44
C ILE A 517 34.51 -4.57 -15.47
N ILE A 518 35.77 -4.33 -15.14
CA ILE A 518 36.83 -5.33 -15.00
C ILE A 518 37.46 -5.22 -13.61
N PRO A 519 38.24 -6.21 -13.16
CA PRO A 519 39.07 -6.07 -11.96
C PRO A 519 39.99 -4.84 -12.03
N GLY A 520 40.22 -4.19 -10.89
CA GLY A 520 40.94 -2.91 -10.85
C GLY A 520 40.94 -2.27 -9.45
N PRO A 521 41.43 -1.04 -9.29
CA PRO A 521 41.70 -0.45 -7.97
C PRO A 521 40.54 0.35 -7.34
N THR A 522 39.47 0.61 -8.09
CA THR A 522 38.37 1.52 -7.70
C THR A 522 37.32 0.77 -6.87
N LYS A 523 36.79 1.37 -5.79
CA LYS A 523 35.72 0.74 -4.99
C LYS A 523 34.41 0.65 -5.77
N SER A 524 33.61 -0.39 -5.54
CA SER A 524 32.32 -0.60 -6.24
C SER A 524 31.34 0.58 -6.15
N SER A 525 31.29 1.29 -5.02
CA SER A 525 30.45 2.49 -4.84
C SER A 525 30.87 3.63 -5.79
N GLU A 526 32.17 3.78 -6.01
CA GLU A 526 32.72 4.80 -6.90
C GLU A 526 32.58 4.40 -8.36
N ILE A 527 32.71 3.12 -8.69
CA ILE A 527 32.39 2.59 -10.03
C ILE A 527 30.92 2.86 -10.36
N ALA A 528 29.99 2.58 -9.44
CA ALA A 528 28.57 2.86 -9.65
C ALA A 528 28.30 4.35 -9.92
N LYS A 529 28.99 5.25 -9.21
CA LYS A 529 28.92 6.70 -9.42
C LYS A 529 29.45 7.08 -10.81
N LYS A 530 30.66 6.61 -11.16
CA LYS A 530 31.31 6.88 -12.46
C LYS A 530 30.48 6.36 -13.64
N ALA A 531 29.90 5.15 -13.53
CA ALA A 531 29.01 4.58 -14.54
C ALA A 531 27.78 5.46 -14.74
N LYS A 532 27.09 5.84 -13.66
CA LYS A 532 25.92 6.73 -13.71
C LYS A 532 26.24 8.09 -14.34
N GLU A 533 27.35 8.70 -13.95
CA GLU A 533 27.80 9.98 -14.51
C GLU A 533 28.11 9.86 -16.01
N SER A 534 28.72 8.76 -16.43
CA SER A 534 28.98 8.47 -17.84
C SER A 534 27.68 8.35 -18.64
N TRP A 535 26.66 7.63 -18.11
CA TRP A 535 25.36 7.51 -18.76
C TRP A 535 24.65 8.87 -18.87
N ILE A 536 24.69 9.70 -17.82
CA ILE A 536 24.07 11.03 -17.83
C ILE A 536 24.71 11.94 -18.88
N LYS A 537 26.05 11.89 -19.02
CA LYS A 537 26.78 12.71 -19.99
C LYS A 537 26.44 12.37 -21.44
N LYS A 538 26.11 11.11 -21.71
CA LYS A 538 25.81 10.61 -23.06
C LYS A 538 24.31 10.56 -23.38
N ALA A 539 23.47 10.81 -22.38
CA ALA A 539 22.02 10.76 -22.51
C ALA A 539 21.42 12.03 -23.11
N SER A 540 20.24 11.89 -23.74
CA SER A 540 19.40 13.05 -24.08
C SER A 540 18.97 13.80 -22.82
N LYS A 541 18.51 15.05 -22.95
CA LYS A 541 18.05 15.86 -21.80
C LYS A 541 16.97 15.15 -20.98
N GLU A 542 16.00 14.54 -21.65
CA GLU A 542 14.90 13.80 -20.99
C GLU A 542 15.40 12.53 -20.27
N ASP A 543 16.31 11.79 -20.90
CA ASP A 543 16.90 10.59 -20.30
C ASP A 543 17.79 10.93 -19.10
N ALA A 544 18.53 12.04 -19.17
CA ALA A 544 19.42 12.49 -18.11
C ALA A 544 18.66 12.79 -16.81
N GLU A 545 17.44 13.34 -16.89
CA GLU A 545 16.58 13.55 -15.72
C GLU A 545 16.15 12.22 -15.08
N LYS A 546 15.78 11.25 -15.90
CA LYS A 546 15.39 9.91 -15.41
C LYS A 546 16.59 9.17 -14.81
N LEU A 547 17.77 9.26 -15.44
CA LEU A 547 19.02 8.71 -14.90
C LEU A 547 19.39 9.33 -13.55
N LYS A 548 19.22 10.65 -13.36
CA LYS A 548 19.49 11.32 -12.07
C LYS A 548 18.69 10.71 -10.92
N ASN A 549 17.47 10.25 -11.17
CA ASN A 549 16.59 9.65 -10.16
C ASN A 549 16.96 8.21 -9.74
N ILE A 550 17.82 7.52 -10.49
CA ILE A 550 18.27 6.16 -10.17
C ILE A 550 19.22 6.18 -8.98
N LYS A 551 18.98 5.32 -8.00
CA LYS A 551 19.83 5.28 -6.81
C LYS A 551 21.11 4.47 -7.08
N LEU A 552 22.21 4.92 -6.48
CA LEU A 552 23.53 4.30 -6.67
C LEU A 552 23.59 2.85 -6.13
N ASP A 553 22.83 2.53 -5.09
CA ASP A 553 22.72 1.18 -4.52
C ASP A 553 22.11 0.18 -5.51
N GLU A 554 21.21 0.64 -6.38
CA GLU A 554 20.58 -0.19 -7.42
C GLU A 554 21.55 -0.58 -8.55
N ILE A 555 22.58 0.25 -8.77
CA ILE A 555 23.70 0.00 -9.70
C ILE A 555 24.76 -0.86 -9.00
N GLN A 556 25.19 -0.44 -7.81
CA GLN A 556 26.28 -1.08 -7.05
C GLN A 556 26.00 -2.55 -6.75
N ARG A 557 24.74 -2.95 -6.54
CA ARG A 557 24.38 -4.35 -6.23
C ARG A 557 24.78 -5.35 -7.33
N PHE A 558 24.98 -4.89 -8.57
CA PHE A 558 25.42 -5.71 -9.71
C PHE A 558 26.93 -5.64 -9.94
N ILE A 559 27.69 -5.01 -9.04
CA ILE A 559 29.15 -4.97 -9.14
C ILE A 559 29.72 -6.02 -8.18
N PRO A 560 30.65 -6.88 -8.61
CA PRO A 560 31.33 -7.81 -7.73
C PRO A 560 31.92 -7.12 -6.50
N THR A 561 31.90 -7.83 -5.38
CA THR A 561 32.53 -7.35 -4.15
C THR A 561 34.03 -7.21 -4.35
N GLY A 562 34.62 -6.13 -3.86
CA GLY A 562 36.05 -5.84 -4.02
C GLY A 562 36.27 -4.51 -4.75
N LYS A 563 37.38 -4.43 -5.47
CA LYS A 563 37.75 -3.28 -6.31
C LYS A 563 37.65 -3.67 -7.79
N GLY A 564 37.43 -2.68 -8.65
CA GLY A 564 37.26 -2.85 -10.09
C GLY A 564 37.71 -1.59 -10.85
N GLY A 565 37.42 -1.55 -12.15
CA GLY A 565 37.62 -0.40 -13.02
C GLY A 565 36.62 -0.40 -14.16
N ILE A 566 36.27 0.78 -14.66
CA ILE A 566 35.43 0.90 -15.86
C ILE A 566 36.32 0.69 -17.08
N HIS A 567 35.96 -0.26 -17.94
CA HIS A 567 36.67 -0.53 -19.18
C HIS A 567 36.31 0.50 -20.26
N ALA A 568 37.29 0.86 -21.09
CA ALA A 568 37.22 1.97 -22.04
C ALA A 568 36.09 1.85 -23.10
N LYS A 569 35.62 0.63 -23.38
CA LYS A 569 34.50 0.35 -24.30
C LYS A 569 33.11 0.71 -23.78
N SER A 570 33.01 1.37 -22.62
CA SER A 570 31.71 1.76 -22.05
C SER A 570 30.98 2.77 -22.95
N ARG A 571 29.79 2.41 -23.45
CA ARG A 571 28.93 3.25 -24.31
C ARG A 571 27.79 3.89 -23.54
#